data_AF-A0A835N920-F1
#
_entry.id   AF-A0A835N920-F1
#
_cell.length_a   1.000
_cell.length_b   1.000
_cell.length_c   1.000
_cell.angle_alpha   90.00
_cell.angle_beta   90.00
_cell.angle_gamma   90.00
#
_symmetry.space_group_name_H-M   'P 1'
#
loop_
_entity.id
_entity.type
_entity.pdbx_description
1 polymer ?
#
loop_
_entity_poly.entity_id
_entity_poly.type
_entity_poly.pdbx_seq_one_letter_code
_entity_poly.pdbx_strand_id
1 'polypeptide(L)'
;MKDPEHNTCKVKCEWPVDHMIPLYALDALCTRTGVAEHCAEEVQNQVLRRGCEKPGLKVEFVPRNCTEDHYCGSCCYGCGTGEKKGTESIWMVACGAVILTGCGAEKFMLENMKTGRKRKCLGVIARALNANVTGKLQNSG
;
A
#
# COMPACT_ATOMS: atom_id res chain seq x y z
N MET A 1 -21.11 29.63 8.77
CA MET A 1 -19.90 29.77 7.94
C MET A 1 -18.85 28.88 8.58
N LYS A 2 -18.68 27.65 8.09
CA LYS A 2 -17.72 26.69 8.65
C LYS A 2 -16.36 26.95 8.01
N ASP A 3 -15.32 26.99 8.85
CA ASP A 3 -13.94 27.28 8.48
C ASP A 3 -13.43 26.29 7.40
N PRO A 4 -12.84 26.75 6.28
CA PRO A 4 -12.43 25.87 5.18
C PRO A 4 -11.23 24.96 5.52
N GLU A 5 -10.49 25.25 6.58
CA GLU A 5 -9.23 24.56 6.90
C GLU A 5 -9.39 23.24 7.67
N HIS A 6 -10.59 22.89 8.11
CA HIS A 6 -10.82 21.68 8.93
C HIS A 6 -11.05 20.38 8.14
N ASN A 7 -10.89 20.40 6.81
CA ASN A 7 -11.13 19.23 5.95
C ASN A 7 -9.85 18.48 5.57
N THR A 8 -8.71 18.78 6.20
CA THR A 8 -7.49 17.98 6.04
C THR A 8 -7.60 16.72 6.90
N CYS A 9 -7.46 15.57 6.24
CA CYS A 9 -7.51 14.28 6.92
C CYS A 9 -6.49 14.24 8.05
N LYS A 10 -6.93 13.88 9.27
CA LYS A 10 -6.08 13.79 10.47
C LYS A 10 -4.82 12.93 10.26
N VAL A 11 -4.86 11.98 9.33
CA VAL A 11 -3.68 11.21 8.89
C VAL A 11 -2.55 12.11 8.40
N LYS A 12 -2.85 13.23 7.73
CA LYS A 12 -1.85 14.20 7.29
C LYS A 12 -1.29 15.08 8.41
N CYS A 13 -1.94 15.17 9.56
CA CYS A 13 -1.57 16.09 10.63
C CYS A 13 -0.96 15.39 11.85
N GLU A 14 -1.40 14.17 12.18
CA GLU A 14 -0.98 13.46 13.41
C GLU A 14 0.19 12.49 13.14
N TRP A 15 0.12 11.70 12.06
CA TRP A 15 1.11 10.68 11.71
C TRP A 15 2.54 11.18 11.42
N PRO A 16 2.74 12.31 10.70
CA PRO A 16 4.06 12.89 10.43
C PRO A 16 4.84 13.27 11.69
N VAL A 17 4.13 13.71 12.73
CA VAL A 17 4.69 14.24 13.97
C VAL A 17 5.30 13.12 14.81
N ASP A 18 4.64 11.97 14.87
CA ASP A 18 5.08 10.82 15.66
C ASP A 18 6.18 9.98 14.98
N HIS A 19 6.30 10.08 13.64
CA HIS A 19 7.16 9.19 12.85
C HIS A 19 8.25 9.90 12.02
N MET A 20 8.44 11.22 12.21
CA MET A 20 9.42 12.02 11.48
C MET A 20 9.32 11.90 9.95
N ILE A 21 8.14 11.60 9.42
CA ILE A 21 7.88 11.57 7.98
C ILE A 21 7.58 13.00 7.56
N PRO A 22 8.34 13.61 6.63
CA PRO A 22 8.03 14.95 6.17
C PRO A 22 6.65 15.01 5.50
N LEU A 23 5.89 16.09 5.72
CA LEU A 23 4.56 16.28 5.14
C LEU A 23 4.55 16.11 3.61
N TYR A 24 5.58 16.64 2.93
CA TYR A 24 5.71 16.50 1.47
C TYR A 24 5.81 15.04 1.01
N ALA A 25 6.39 14.16 1.83
CA ALA A 25 6.54 12.74 1.50
C ALA A 25 5.19 12.03 1.60
N LEU A 26 4.38 12.40 2.60
CA LEU A 26 3.02 11.90 2.74
C LEU A 26 2.11 12.39 1.61
N ASP A 27 2.23 13.66 1.20
CA ASP A 27 1.48 14.18 0.06
C ASP A 27 1.86 13.49 -1.26
N ALA A 28 3.16 13.25 -1.48
CA ALA A 28 3.62 12.48 -2.63
C ALA A 28 3.05 11.05 -2.63
N LEU A 29 2.99 10.41 -1.46
CA LEU A 29 2.39 9.09 -1.29
C LEU A 29 0.88 9.12 -1.59
N CYS A 30 0.13 10.02 -0.99
CA CYS A 30 -1.31 10.17 -1.20
C CYS A 30 -1.64 10.45 -2.67
N THR A 31 -0.86 11.31 -3.31
CA THR A 31 -1.00 11.65 -4.73
C THR A 31 -0.77 10.40 -5.60
N ARG A 32 0.34 9.69 -5.37
CA ARG A 32 0.68 8.51 -6.16
C ARG A 32 -0.31 7.36 -5.95
N THR A 33 -0.79 7.18 -4.72
CA THR A 33 -1.77 6.15 -4.38
C THR A 33 -3.20 6.52 -4.75
N GLY A 34 -3.44 7.76 -5.19
CA GLY A 34 -4.76 8.25 -5.60
C GLY A 34 -5.79 8.13 -4.47
N VAL A 35 -5.44 8.60 -3.27
CA VAL A 35 -6.35 8.61 -2.12
C VAL A 35 -7.58 9.46 -2.44
N ALA A 36 -8.75 8.86 -2.32
CA ALA A 36 -10.04 9.53 -2.32
C ALA A 36 -10.43 9.88 -0.88
N GLU A 37 -10.74 11.15 -0.65
CA GLU A 37 -11.13 11.67 0.67
C GLU A 37 -12.60 11.37 1.00
N HIS A 38 -13.40 11.07 -0.02
CA HIS A 38 -14.82 10.77 0.11
C HIS A 38 -15.15 9.35 -0.38
N CYS A 39 -16.36 8.92 -0.05
CA CYS A 39 -16.93 7.69 -0.57
C CYS A 39 -18.44 7.82 -0.68
N ALA A 40 -19.02 7.09 -1.64
CA ALA A 40 -20.46 6.90 -1.68
C ALA A 40 -20.93 6.27 -0.35
N GLU A 41 -21.93 6.88 0.28
CA GLU A 41 -22.42 6.41 1.58
C GLU A 41 -23.42 5.26 1.40
N GLU A 42 -22.98 4.06 1.76
CA GLU A 42 -23.85 2.89 1.87
C GLU A 42 -24.90 3.06 2.98
N VAL A 43 -26.06 2.42 2.79
CA VAL A 43 -27.20 2.48 3.74
C VAL A 43 -26.76 2.15 5.18
N GLN A 44 -25.89 1.14 5.34
CA GLN A 44 -25.37 0.73 6.65
C GLN A 44 -24.52 1.83 7.31
N ASN A 45 -23.66 2.50 6.52
CA ASN A 45 -22.84 3.60 7.01
C ASN A 45 -23.70 4.80 7.36
N GLN A 46 -24.73 5.12 6.57
CA GLN A 46 -25.66 6.21 6.88
C GLN A 46 -26.38 5.99 8.22
N VAL A 47 -26.82 4.75 8.50
CA VAL A 47 -27.45 4.41 9.78
C VAL A 47 -26.45 4.56 10.94
N LEU A 48 -25.22 4.08 10.78
CA LEU A 48 -24.17 4.20 11.78
C LEU A 48 -23.83 5.68 12.06
N ARG A 49 -23.65 6.49 11.01
CA ARG A 49 -23.36 7.93 11.11
C ARG A 49 -24.45 8.65 11.91
N ARG A 50 -25.72 8.46 11.55
CA ARG A 50 -26.85 9.03 12.30
C ARG A 50 -26.90 8.55 13.75
N GLY A 51 -26.52 7.30 14.00
CA GLY A 51 -26.43 6.73 15.34
C GLY A 51 -25.35 7.41 16.20
N CYS A 52 -24.20 7.75 15.59
CA CYS A 52 -23.09 8.44 16.26
C CYS A 52 -23.34 9.95 16.44
N GLU A 53 -23.96 10.61 15.46
CA GLU A 53 -24.24 12.05 15.52
C GLU A 53 -25.27 12.39 16.61
N LYS A 54 -26.25 11.50 16.86
CA LYS A 54 -27.28 11.69 17.90
C LYS A 54 -26.72 11.96 19.31
N PRO A 55 -25.77 11.17 19.84
CA PRO A 55 -25.07 11.48 21.10
C PRO A 55 -23.97 12.55 20.97
N GLY A 56 -23.82 13.18 19.80
CA GLY A 56 -22.81 14.23 19.57
C GLY A 56 -21.41 13.72 19.24
N LEU A 57 -21.25 12.46 18.79
CA LEU A 57 -19.95 11.96 18.35
C LEU A 57 -19.55 12.55 17.00
N LYS A 58 -18.27 12.87 16.86
CA LYS A 58 -17.69 13.33 15.59
C LYS A 58 -17.71 12.19 14.58
N VAL A 59 -18.19 12.49 13.38
CA VAL A 59 -18.26 11.57 12.24
C VAL A 59 -17.53 12.18 11.06
N GLU A 60 -16.62 11.43 10.44
CA GLU A 60 -15.82 11.87 9.30
C GLU A 60 -15.77 10.79 8.22
N PHE A 61 -15.30 11.16 7.03
CA PHE A 61 -14.95 10.18 5.99
C PHE A 61 -13.59 9.57 6.29
N VAL A 62 -13.45 8.29 5.98
CA VAL A 62 -12.15 7.60 6.05
C VAL A 62 -11.58 7.61 4.63
N PRO A 63 -10.43 8.24 4.40
CA PRO A 63 -9.80 8.25 3.09
C PRO A 63 -9.45 6.84 2.62
N ARG A 64 -9.62 6.56 1.33
CA ARG A 64 -9.38 5.23 0.74
C ARG A 64 -8.52 5.33 -0.50
N ASN A 65 -7.68 4.33 -0.74
CA ASN A 65 -6.87 4.21 -1.97
C ASN A 65 -7.65 3.54 -3.11
N CYS A 66 -8.93 3.87 -3.26
CA CYS A 66 -9.79 3.41 -4.34
C CYS A 66 -10.65 4.58 -4.82
N THR A 67 -11.36 4.40 -5.93
CA THR A 67 -12.33 5.36 -6.44
C THR A 67 -13.46 5.59 -5.42
N GLU A 68 -14.09 6.76 -5.46
CA GLU A 68 -15.14 7.15 -4.50
C GLU A 68 -16.35 6.21 -4.54
N ASP A 69 -16.70 5.77 -5.76
CA ASP A 69 -17.84 4.88 -6.04
C ASP A 69 -17.51 3.39 -5.84
N HIS A 70 -16.27 3.06 -5.42
CA HIS A 70 -15.88 1.66 -5.25
C HIS A 70 -16.54 1.03 -4.02
N TYR A 71 -17.29 -0.04 -4.28
CA TYR A 71 -17.87 -0.90 -3.27
C TYR A 71 -17.80 -2.39 -3.70
N CYS A 72 -16.90 -3.16 -3.09
CA CYS A 72 -16.77 -4.60 -3.33
C CYS A 72 -17.05 -5.48 -2.09
N GLY A 73 -17.30 -4.88 -0.93
CA GLY A 73 -17.52 -5.60 0.34
C GLY A 73 -16.34 -6.46 0.84
N SER A 74 -15.22 -6.50 0.10
CA SER A 74 -14.14 -7.47 0.28
C SER A 74 -12.81 -6.82 0.70
N CYS A 75 -12.86 -5.63 1.30
CA CYS A 75 -11.68 -4.81 1.62
C CYS A 75 -10.55 -5.57 2.35
N CYS A 76 -10.92 -6.57 3.18
CA CYS A 76 -10.00 -7.42 3.95
C CYS A 76 -9.58 -8.72 3.24
N TYR A 77 -10.24 -9.10 2.15
CA TYR A 77 -10.00 -10.34 1.41
C TYR A 77 -9.39 -10.12 0.03
N GLY A 78 -9.21 -8.86 -0.36
CA GLY A 78 -8.75 -8.46 -1.67
C GLY A 78 -9.85 -7.81 -2.49
N CYS A 79 -9.45 -6.96 -3.43
CA CYS A 79 -10.36 -6.26 -4.33
C CYS A 79 -10.44 -7.02 -5.65
N GLY A 80 -11.54 -7.75 -5.88
CA GLY A 80 -11.72 -8.51 -7.11
C GLY A 80 -11.77 -7.66 -8.39
N THR A 81 -12.17 -6.38 -8.28
CA THR A 81 -12.19 -5.44 -9.42
C THR A 81 -10.82 -4.81 -9.71
N GLY A 82 -9.86 -4.95 -8.80
CA GLY A 82 -8.54 -4.31 -8.92
C GLY A 82 -8.54 -2.78 -8.74
N GLU A 83 -9.66 -2.16 -8.34
CA GLU A 83 -9.75 -0.71 -8.14
C GLU A 83 -9.02 -0.21 -6.89
N LYS A 84 -8.81 -1.11 -5.91
CA LYS A 84 -7.98 -0.82 -4.76
C LYS A 84 -6.52 -0.71 -5.22
N LYS A 85 -5.94 0.48 -5.11
CA LYS A 85 -4.58 0.76 -5.55
C LYS A 85 -3.56 0.30 -4.53
N GLY A 86 -3.30 -1.01 -4.50
CA GLY A 86 -2.27 -1.63 -3.67
C GLY A 86 -0.85 -1.40 -4.22
N THR A 87 0.14 -1.95 -3.50
CA THR A 87 1.55 -1.82 -3.88
C THR A 87 1.85 -2.42 -5.26
N GLU A 88 1.14 -3.50 -5.59
CA GLU A 88 1.25 -4.20 -6.86
C GLU A 88 0.86 -3.33 -8.06
N SER A 89 -0.20 -2.53 -7.93
CA SER A 89 -0.70 -1.68 -9.03
C SER A 89 0.08 -0.37 -9.19
N ILE A 90 0.69 0.14 -8.13
CA ILE A 90 1.35 1.45 -8.13
C ILE A 90 2.88 1.35 -8.26
N TRP A 91 3.51 0.45 -7.50
CA TRP A 91 4.97 0.45 -7.32
C TRP A 91 5.64 -0.67 -8.11
N MET A 92 5.05 -1.86 -8.13
CA MET A 92 5.66 -3.02 -8.79
C MET A 92 5.65 -2.90 -10.33
N VAL A 93 4.57 -2.36 -10.91
CA VAL A 93 4.44 -2.23 -12.38
C VAL A 93 5.33 -1.12 -12.96
N ALA A 94 5.70 -0.11 -12.16
CA ALA A 94 6.35 1.10 -12.67
C ALA A 94 7.87 1.02 -12.86
N CYS A 95 8.53 -0.06 -12.40
CA CYS A 95 9.99 -0.08 -12.24
C CYS A 95 10.76 -0.91 -13.29
N GLY A 96 10.12 -1.40 -14.36
CA GLY A 96 10.80 -2.21 -15.39
C GLY A 96 11.43 -3.51 -14.86
N ALA A 97 11.04 -3.92 -13.64
CA ALA A 97 11.56 -5.09 -12.96
C ALA A 97 10.76 -6.34 -13.33
N VAL A 98 11.40 -7.50 -13.25
CA VAL A 98 10.74 -8.80 -13.41
C VAL A 98 10.27 -9.29 -12.05
N ILE A 99 8.98 -9.63 -11.94
CA ILE A 99 8.39 -10.21 -10.72
C ILE A 99 8.39 -11.73 -10.86
N LEU A 100 9.10 -12.41 -9.97
CA LEU A 100 9.14 -13.86 -9.90
C LEU A 100 8.19 -14.35 -8.82
N THR A 101 7.15 -15.09 -9.22
CA THR A 101 6.19 -15.72 -8.31
C THR A 101 6.46 -17.23 -8.22
N GLY A 102 5.94 -17.88 -7.18
CA GLY A 102 6.12 -19.32 -7.00
C GLY A 102 7.54 -19.75 -6.60
N CYS A 103 8.37 -18.83 -6.09
CA CYS A 103 9.68 -19.12 -5.54
C CYS A 103 9.86 -18.47 -4.16
N GLY A 104 10.64 -19.11 -3.28
CA GLY A 104 11.06 -18.55 -1.99
C GLY A 104 12.56 -18.34 -1.94
N ALA A 105 13.00 -17.17 -1.47
CA ALA A 105 14.41 -16.92 -1.19
C ALA A 105 14.88 -17.76 0.01
N GLU A 106 15.93 -18.57 -0.16
CA GLU A 106 16.42 -19.45 0.90
C GLU A 106 17.71 -18.96 1.55
N LYS A 107 18.68 -18.56 0.71
CA LYS A 107 20.04 -18.26 1.18
C LYS A 107 20.61 -17.08 0.41
N PHE A 108 21.35 -16.23 1.12
CA PHE A 108 22.19 -15.22 0.49
C PHE A 108 23.52 -15.82 0.06
N MET A 109 23.97 -15.47 -1.14
CA MET A 109 25.33 -15.74 -1.61
C MET A 109 26.23 -14.60 -1.16
N LEU A 110 27.14 -14.89 -0.24
CA LEU A 110 27.98 -13.88 0.40
C LEU A 110 29.46 -14.10 0.07
N GLU A 111 30.15 -13.01 -0.26
CA GLU A 111 31.60 -12.98 -0.44
C GLU A 111 32.26 -12.22 0.71
N ASN A 112 33.35 -12.77 1.26
CA ASN A 112 34.12 -12.10 2.32
C ASN A 112 34.94 -10.96 1.71
N MET A 113 34.84 -9.77 2.30
CA MET A 113 35.71 -8.66 1.89
C MET A 113 37.09 -8.80 2.53
N LYS A 114 38.12 -8.30 1.83
CA LYS A 114 39.53 -8.43 2.24
C LYS A 114 39.84 -7.83 3.61
N THR A 115 38.98 -6.96 4.15
CA THR A 115 39.20 -6.27 5.44
C THR A 115 37.95 -6.38 6.34
N GLY A 116 38.04 -7.21 7.39
CA GLY A 116 37.08 -7.28 8.49
C GLY A 116 35.90 -8.25 8.31
N ARG A 117 34.90 -8.14 9.19
CA ARG A 117 33.68 -8.99 9.23
C ARG A 117 32.61 -8.64 8.18
N LYS A 118 32.90 -7.70 7.26
CA LYS A 118 31.93 -7.25 6.26
C LYS A 118 31.87 -8.26 5.10
N ARG A 119 30.65 -8.59 4.68
CA ARG A 119 30.36 -9.51 3.56
C ARG A 119 29.58 -8.78 2.48
N LYS A 120 29.92 -9.01 1.21
CA LYS A 120 29.18 -8.49 0.06
C LYS A 120 28.14 -9.52 -0.38
N CYS A 121 26.88 -9.11 -0.55
CA CYS A 121 25.85 -9.97 -1.12
C CYS A 121 25.97 -9.97 -2.65
N LEU A 122 26.20 -11.15 -3.23
CA LEU A 122 26.27 -11.36 -4.67
C LEU A 122 24.92 -11.74 -5.27
N GLY A 123 24.01 -12.28 -4.45
CA GLY A 123 22.70 -12.72 -4.90
C GLY A 123 21.95 -13.57 -3.86
N VAL A 124 20.87 -14.21 -4.31
CA VAL A 124 20.01 -15.10 -3.54
C VAL A 124 19.88 -16.43 -4.26
N ILE A 125 19.95 -17.53 -3.51
CA ILE A 125 19.49 -18.84 -3.93
C ILE A 125 18.00 -18.91 -3.60
N ALA A 126 17.17 -19.15 -4.61
CA ALA A 126 15.73 -19.32 -4.46
C ALA A 126 15.31 -20.76 -4.78
N ARG A 127 14.30 -21.26 -4.07
CA ARG A 127 13.68 -22.55 -4.30
C ARG A 127 12.30 -22.35 -4.92
N ALA A 128 12.01 -23.09 -5.99
CA ALA A 128 10.67 -23.19 -6.54
C ALA A 128 9.73 -23.82 -5.50
N LEU A 129 8.60 -23.17 -5.24
CA LEU A 129 7.61 -23.64 -4.26
C LEU A 129 6.73 -24.75 -4.82
N ASN A 130 6.67 -24.90 -6.15
CA ASN A 130 5.92 -25.95 -6.85
C ASN A 130 6.82 -26.67 -7.86
N ALA A 131 6.67 -28.00 -7.95
CA ALA A 131 7.45 -28.83 -8.89
C ALA A 131 7.22 -28.50 -10.37
N ASN A 132 6.10 -27.83 -10.69
CA ASN A 132 5.73 -27.44 -12.04
C ASN A 132 6.38 -26.11 -12.50
N VAL A 133 7.12 -25.41 -11.62
CA VAL A 133 7.82 -24.18 -11.99
C VAL A 133 9.16 -24.55 -12.62
N THR A 134 9.17 -24.72 -13.94
CA THR A 134 10.36 -25.11 -14.73
C THR A 134 11.04 -23.93 -15.44
N GLY A 135 10.77 -22.69 -15.01
CA GLY A 135 11.25 -21.48 -15.69
C GLY A 135 12.77 -21.30 -15.61
N LYS A 136 13.43 -21.17 -16.78
CA LYS A 136 14.81 -20.68 -16.90
C LYS A 136 14.75 -19.19 -17.21
N LEU A 137 15.33 -18.35 -16.36
CA LEU A 137 15.56 -16.94 -16.67
C LEU A 137 16.79 -16.83 -17.56
N GLN A 138 16.59 -16.52 -18.84
CA GLN A 138 17.67 -16.11 -19.72
C GLN A 138 17.71 -14.59 -19.75
N ASN A 139 18.83 -14.03 -19.31
CA ASN A 139 19.08 -12.60 -19.43
C ASN A 139 19.47 -12.32 -20.88
N SER A 140 18.57 -11.77 -21.69
CA SER A 140 18.89 -11.20 -22.99
C SER A 140 19.54 -9.83 -22.74
N GLY A 141 20.86 -9.84 -22.63
CA GLY A 141 21.69 -8.64 -22.65
C GLY A 141 21.71 -7.98 -24.03
#